data_AF-A0A920VLZ4-F1
#
_entry.id   AF-A0A920VLZ4-F1
#
_cell.length_a   1.000
_cell.length_b   1.000
_cell.length_c   1.000
_cell.angle_alpha   90.00
_cell.angle_beta   90.00
_cell.angle_gamma   90.00
#
_symmetry.space_group_name_H-M   'P 1'
#
loop_
_entity.id
_entity.type
_entity.pdbx_description
1 polymer ?
#
loop_
_entity_poly.entity_id
_entity_poly.type
_entity_poly.pdbx_seq_one_letter_code
_entity_poly.pdbx_strand_id
1 'polypeptide(L)' 'MNLGRFPRLRFGHLPTPLEPLENLSRELGGPDIWIKRDDCTGLPPVETKPANSNPDGEAKGKTPTSY' A
#
# COMPACT_ATOMS: atom_id res chain seq x y z
N MET A 1 23.05 -0.73 12.51
CA MET A 1 22.11 0.40 12.72
C MET A 1 20.75 -0.17 13.10
N ASN A 2 20.17 0.21 14.24
CA ASN A 2 18.84 -0.27 14.66
C ASN A 2 17.77 0.79 14.31
N LEU A 3 17.07 0.58 13.20
CA LEU A 3 16.00 1.46 12.71
C LEU A 3 14.64 1.17 13.37
N GLY A 4 14.49 0.03 14.05
CA GLY A 4 13.23 -0.39 14.67
C GLY A 4 12.85 0.42 15.92
N ARG A 5 13.78 1.21 16.47
CA ARG A 5 13.53 2.08 17.64
C ARG A 5 12.61 3.28 17.34
N PHE A 6 12.40 3.61 16.07
CA PHE A 6 11.57 4.74 15.66
C PHE A 6 10.18 4.24 15.25
N PRO A 7 9.08 4.87 15.72
CA PRO A 7 7.74 4.48 15.34
C PRO A 7 7.52 4.66 13.83
N ARG A 8 6.86 3.69 13.18
CA ARG A 8 6.59 3.70 11.73
C ARG A 8 5.10 3.86 11.46
N LEU A 9 4.70 5.02 10.94
CA LEU A 9 3.35 5.24 10.46
C LEU A 9 3.14 4.53 9.10
N ARG A 10 1.94 3.98 8.89
CA ARG A 10 1.56 3.24 7.68
C ARG A 10 0.72 4.17 6.79
N PHE A 11 1.39 4.85 5.86
CA PHE A 11 0.76 5.79 4.92
C PHE A 11 0.57 5.22 3.51
N GLY A 12 0.77 3.91 3.34
CA GLY A 12 0.70 3.27 2.03
C GLY A 12 0.53 1.76 2.13
N HIS A 13 0.08 1.18 1.03
CA HIS A 13 0.10 -0.23 0.73
C HIS A 13 1.55 -0.67 0.44
N LEU A 14 2.20 -1.18 1.48
CA LEU A 14 3.60 -1.63 1.44
C LEU A 14 3.67 -3.11 1.84
N PRO A 15 4.68 -3.87 1.36
CA PRO A 15 5.79 -3.46 0.50
C PRO A 15 5.37 -3.26 -0.97
N THR A 16 6.06 -2.38 -1.68
CA THR A 16 5.86 -2.18 -3.13
C THR A 16 6.48 -3.34 -3.93
N PRO A 17 5.86 -3.74 -5.06
CA PRO A 17 6.38 -4.83 -5.90
C PRO A 17 7.79 -4.57 -6.43
N LEU A 18 8.55 -5.66 -6.61
CA LEU A 18 9.80 -5.68 -7.35
C LEU A 18 9.58 -6.55 -8.60
N GLU A 19 9.68 -5.96 -9.78
CA GLU A 19 9.28 -6.58 -11.06
C GLU A 19 10.47 -6.67 -12.02
N PRO A 20 10.66 -7.79 -12.75
CA PRO A 20 11.66 -7.87 -13.80
C PRO A 20 11.20 -7.14 -15.07
N LEU A 21 12.12 -6.49 -15.76
CA LEU A 21 11.88 -5.82 -17.04
C LEU A 21 12.51 -6.64 -18.17
N GLU A 22 11.97 -7.84 -18.41
CA GLU A 22 12.51 -8.80 -19.38
C GLU A 22 12.61 -8.23 -20.79
N ASN A 23 11.59 -7.50 -21.24
CA ASN A 23 11.58 -6.88 -22.57
C ASN A 23 12.68 -5.82 -22.72
N LEU A 24 12.90 -5.00 -21.69
CA LEU A 24 13.94 -3.98 -21.69
C LEU A 24 15.33 -4.60 -21.65
N SER A 25 15.50 -5.63 -20.82
CA SER A 25 16.76 -6.38 -20.71
C SER A 25 17.13 -7.00 -22.07
N ARG A 26 16.15 -7.62 -22.75
CA ARG A 26 16.32 -8.17 -24.11
C ARG A 26 16.66 -7.10 -25.14
N GLU A 27 15.95 -5.98 -25.13
CA GLU A 27 16.17 -4.89 -26.09
C GLU A 27 17.58 -4.28 -25.97
N LEU A 28 18.09 -4.15 -24.74
CA LEU A 28 19.41 -3.61 -24.49
C LEU A 28 20.54 -4.63 -24.64
N GLY A 29 20.22 -5.93 -24.83
CA GLY A 29 21.20 -7.02 -24.85
C GLY A 29 22.04 -7.09 -23.57
N GLY A 30 21.51 -6.58 -22.46
CA GLY A 30 22.22 -6.27 -21.23
C GLY A 30 21.90 -7.23 -20.07
N PRO A 31 22.24 -6.85 -18.82
CA PRO A 31 21.94 -7.66 -17.65
C PRO A 31 20.43 -7.72 -17.34
N ASP A 32 20.04 -8.58 -16.40
CA ASP A 32 18.67 -8.62 -15.89
C ASP A 32 18.32 -7.31 -15.16
N ILE A 33 17.38 -6.56 -15.73
CA ILE A 33 16.90 -5.29 -15.17
C ILE A 33 15.66 -5.56 -14.31
N TRP A 34 15.66 -4.97 -13.11
CA TRP A 34 14.54 -5.02 -12.17
C TRP A 34 14.10 -3.60 -11.80
N ILE A 35 12.80 -3.42 -11.57
CA ILE A 35 12.23 -2.16 -11.10
C ILE A 35 11.49 -2.36 -9.77
N LYS A 36 11.77 -1.47 -8.82
CA LYS A 36 10.98 -1.35 -7.59
C LYS A 36 9.87 -0.33 -7.82
N ARG A 37 8.61 -0.77 -7.72
CA ARG A 37 7.42 0.01 -8.04
C ARG A 37 7.01 0.95 -6.91
N ASP A 38 7.87 1.91 -6.56
CA ASP A 38 7.60 2.88 -5.49
C ASP A 38 6.40 3.81 -5.80
N ASP A 39 6.00 3.90 -7.08
CA ASP A 39 4.75 4.51 -7.53
C ASP A 39 3.50 3.75 -7.03
N CYS A 40 3.60 2.46 -6.74
CA CYS A 40 2.50 1.61 -6.25
C CYS A 40 2.28 1.69 -4.73
N THR A 41 2.67 2.78 -4.08
CA THR A 41 2.46 2.94 -2.64
C THR A 41 0.96 3.06 -2.29
N GLY A 42 0.13 3.66 -3.14
CA GLY A 42 -1.32 3.83 -2.91
C GLY A 42 -1.67 4.64 -1.65
N LEU A 43 -2.95 5.03 -1.49
CA LEU A 43 -3.45 5.55 -0.23
C LEU A 43 -4.01 4.39 0.61
N PRO A 44 -3.60 4.23 1.88
CA PRO A 44 -4.20 3.24 2.76
C PRO A 44 -5.66 3.65 2.99
N PRO A 45 -6.56 2.69 3.28
CA PRO A 45 -7.91 3.02 3.70
C PRO A 45 -7.84 4.04 4.83
N VAL A 46 -8.60 5.13 4.71
CA VAL A 46 -8.77 6.04 5.85
C VAL A 46 -9.49 5.23 6.93
N GLU A 47 -8.81 4.98 8.05
CA GLU A 47 -9.47 4.53 9.27
C GLU A 47 -10.37 5.66 9.77
N THR A 48 -11.58 5.75 9.23
CA THR A 48 -12.61 6.57 9.85
C THR A 48 -13.06 5.84 11.10
N LYS A 49 -12.73 6.41 12.27
CA LYS A 49 -13.47 6.09 13.50
C LYS A 49 -14.94 6.28 13.14
N PRO A 50 -15.85 5.32 13.41
CA PRO A 50 -17.25 5.49 13.05
C PRO A 50 -17.72 6.80 13.67
N ALA A 51 -18.13 7.72 12.79
CA ALA A 51 -18.83 8.90 13.25
C ALA A 51 -20.12 8.38 13.89
N ASN A 52 -20.25 8.59 15.19
CA ASN A 52 -21.49 8.45 15.94
C ASN A 52 -21.82 7.00 16.36
N SER A 53 -21.26 6.54 17.48
CA SER A 53 -21.96 5.55 18.30
C SER A 53 -23.11 6.26 19.01
N ASN A 54 -24.31 6.26 18.42
CA ASN A 54 -25.52 6.41 19.23
C ASN A 54 -25.59 5.21 20.19
N PRO A 55 -26.13 5.39 21.41
CA PRO A 55 -26.15 4.37 22.45
C PRO A 55 -27.01 3.14 22.09
N ASP A 56 -27.84 3.23 21.05
CA ASP A 56 -28.79 2.18 20.66
C ASP A 56 -28.25 1.43 19.44
N GLY A 57 -27.57 0.32 19.72
CA GLY A 57 -26.77 -0.45 18.77
C GLY A 57 -27.54 -1.05 17.59
N GLU A 58 -27.58 -0.33 16.48
CA GLU A 58 -27.78 -0.93 15.15
C GLU A 58 -26.69 -0.42 14.19
N ALA A 59 -25.59 -1.16 14.11
CA ALA A 59 -24.52 -0.91 13.14
C ALA A 59 -25.00 -1.32 11.74
N LYS A 60 -25.69 -0.42 11.03
CA LYS A 60 -26.03 -0.64 9.62
C LYS A 60 -24.76 -0.63 8.77
N GLY A 61 -24.68 -1.63 7.89
CA GLY A 61 -23.47 -2.08 7.22
C GLY A 61 -22.62 -0.96 6.63
N LYS A 62 -21.35 -0.96 7.01
CA LYS A 62 -20.31 -0.24 6.30
C LYS A 62 -20.21 -0.88 4.92
N THR A 63 -20.74 -0.25 3.88
CA THR A 63 -20.28 -0.57 2.53
C THR A 63 -18.80 -0.21 2.51
N PRO A 64 -17.89 -1.16 2.21
CA PRO A 64 -16.54 -0.75 1.87
C PRO A 64 -16.68 0.18 0.68
N THR A 65 -16.20 1.41 0.80
CA THR A 65 -16.01 2.28 -0.36
C THR A 65 -15.06 1.52 -1.27
N SER A 66 -15.63 0.80 -2.24
CA SER A 66 -14.90 0.30 -3.39
C SER A 66 -14.44 1.53 -4.16
N TYR A 67 -13.14 1.58 -4.45
CA TYR A 67 -12.65 2.46 -5.51
C TYR A 67 -13.33 2.12 -6.83
#